data_AF-A0A7K4UDE2-F1
#
_entry.id   AF-A0A7K4UDE2-F1
#
_cell.length_a   1.000
_cell.length_b   1.000
_cell.length_c   1.000
_cell.angle_alpha   90.00
_cell.angle_beta   90.00
_cell.angle_gamma   90.00
#
_symmetry.space_group_name_H-M   'P 1'
#
loop_
_entity.id
_entity.type
_entity.pdbx_description
1 polymer ?
#
loop_
_entity_poly.entity_id
_entity_poly.type
_entity_poly.pdbx_seq_one_letter_code
_entity_poly.pdbx_strand_id
1 'polypeptide(L)'
;VPRKTWWASRSSDLKPVWYGLDMNRGSQFVYGDTAVTQMTFLRLLSKEASQNITYLCKNSVGYMDDQTKNLKKAVILKGANDLEIKAEGNSRFRYTVLHDSCS
;
A
#
# COMPACT_ATOMS: atom_id res chain seq x y z
N VAL A 1 -7.04 9.31 -7.09
CA VAL A 1 -7.26 9.56 -5.65
C VAL A 1 -6.94 11.03 -5.35
N PRO A 2 -7.87 11.83 -4.79
CA PRO A 2 -7.63 13.25 -4.53
C PRO A 2 -6.55 13.47 -3.46
N ARG A 3 -5.75 14.53 -3.63
CA ARG A 3 -4.69 14.93 -2.69
C ARG A 3 -5.31 15.78 -1.58
N LYS A 4 -5.48 15.20 -0.39
CA LYS A 4 -6.04 15.86 0.79
C LYS A 4 -5.56 15.13 2.05
N THR A 5 -5.84 15.72 3.21
CA THR A 5 -5.72 15.00 4.49
C THR A 5 -6.77 13.89 4.54
N TRP A 6 -6.34 12.63 4.57
CA TRP A 6 -7.22 11.46 4.59
C TRP A 6 -7.55 10.96 5.99
N TRP A 7 -6.64 11.18 6.95
CA TRP A 7 -6.78 10.68 8.30
C TRP A 7 -6.22 11.67 9.30
N ALA A 8 -6.87 11.77 10.46
CA ALA A 8 -6.38 12.50 11.62
C ALA A 8 -6.76 11.68 12.87
N SER A 9 -5.77 11.41 13.72
CA SER A 9 -5.97 10.71 14.99
C SER A 9 -5.52 11.61 16.13
N ARG A 10 -6.22 11.53 17.26
CA ARG A 10 -5.79 12.15 18.53
C ARG A 10 -4.90 11.21 19.36
N SER A 11 -4.83 9.94 18.97
CA SER A 11 -3.97 8.95 19.64
C SER A 11 -2.53 9.08 19.17
N SER A 12 -1.58 8.94 20.11
CA SER A 12 -0.16 8.81 19.84
C SER A 12 0.22 7.44 19.26
N ASP A 13 -0.69 6.47 19.29
CA ASP A 13 -0.45 5.13 18.74
C ASP A 13 -0.40 5.17 17.21
N LEU A 14 0.79 4.94 16.67
CA LEU A 14 1.02 4.81 15.25
C LEU A 14 0.69 3.37 14.82
N LYS A 15 -0.58 3.14 14.49
CA LYS A 15 -1.05 1.89 13.88
C LYS A 15 -1.33 2.11 12.39
N PRO A 16 -1.10 1.10 11.52
CA PRO A 16 -1.53 1.17 10.13
C PRO A 16 -3.05 1.40 10.04
N VAL A 17 -3.46 2.28 9.12
CA VAL A 17 -4.88 2.60 8.85
C VAL A 17 -5.14 2.31 7.38
N TRP A 18 -6.14 1.49 7.09
CA TRP A 18 -6.43 1.06 5.73
C TRP A 18 -7.26 2.10 4.98
N TYR A 19 -6.71 2.58 3.87
CA TYR A 19 -7.40 3.53 2.98
C TYR A 19 -8.81 3.06 2.62
N GLY A 20 -8.97 1.84 2.11
CA GLY A 20 -10.24 1.35 1.61
C GLY A 20 -11.22 0.81 2.67
N LEU A 21 -10.84 0.78 3.94
CA LEU A 21 -11.66 0.18 5.02
C LEU A 21 -11.93 1.16 6.16
N ASP A 22 -10.90 1.89 6.62
CA ASP A 22 -10.98 2.70 7.85
C ASP A 22 -11.16 4.19 7.55
N MET A 23 -10.63 4.67 6.42
CA MET A 23 -10.65 6.11 6.09
C MET A 23 -11.98 6.54 5.47
N ASN A 24 -12.54 7.65 5.96
CA ASN A 24 -13.76 8.22 5.42
C ASN A 24 -13.65 8.53 3.91
N ARG A 25 -14.55 7.94 3.13
CA ARG A 25 -14.59 8.02 1.66
C ARG A 25 -13.35 7.43 0.97
N GLY A 26 -12.58 6.61 1.68
CA GLY A 26 -11.61 5.75 1.02
C GLY A 26 -12.30 4.57 0.35
N SER A 27 -11.61 3.95 -0.60
CA SER A 27 -12.14 2.83 -1.38
C SER A 27 -11.04 1.84 -1.71
N GLN A 28 -11.40 0.58 -1.92
CA GLN A 28 -10.46 -0.39 -2.45
C GLN A 28 -10.11 -0.05 -3.91
N PHE A 29 -8.91 -0.42 -4.33
CA PHE A 29 -8.49 -0.26 -5.73
C PHE A 29 -9.21 -1.30 -6.60
N VAL A 30 -9.79 -0.84 -7.69
CA VAL A 30 -10.49 -1.65 -8.69
C VAL A 30 -9.82 -1.47 -10.05
N TYR A 31 -9.80 -2.52 -10.86
CA TYR A 31 -9.10 -2.55 -12.16
C TYR A 31 -10.09 -2.79 -13.29
N GLY A 32 -10.40 -1.71 -14.02
CA GLY A 32 -11.32 -1.71 -15.16
C GLY A 32 -12.76 -2.12 -14.82
N ASP A 33 -13.62 -2.13 -15.85
CA ASP A 33 -14.96 -2.76 -15.80
C ASP A 33 -14.88 -4.30 -15.95
N THR A 34 -13.67 -4.84 -16.02
CA THR A 34 -13.40 -6.27 -16.06
C THR A 34 -13.93 -6.92 -14.79
N ALA A 35 -15.05 -7.62 -14.93
CA ALA A 35 -15.64 -8.47 -13.90
C ALA A 35 -14.54 -9.36 -13.26
N VAL A 36 -14.65 -9.61 -11.95
CA VAL A 36 -13.75 -10.48 -11.16
C VAL A 36 -13.30 -11.72 -11.93
N THR A 37 -14.20 -12.31 -12.71
CA THR A 37 -13.95 -13.42 -13.64
C THR A 37 -12.74 -13.20 -14.57
N GLN A 38 -12.64 -12.06 -15.24
CA GLN A 38 -11.55 -11.77 -16.19
C GLN A 38 -10.19 -11.70 -15.49
N MET A 39 -10.15 -11.07 -14.31
CA MET A 39 -8.94 -11.05 -13.49
C MET A 39 -8.56 -12.45 -13.00
N THR A 40 -9.52 -13.31 -12.71
CA THR A 40 -9.27 -14.71 -12.34
C THR A 40 -8.63 -15.48 -13.50
N PHE A 41 -9.16 -15.37 -14.72
CA PHE A 41 -8.55 -16.02 -15.88
C PHE A 41 -7.14 -15.50 -16.16
N LEU A 42 -6.92 -14.19 -16.07
CA LEU A 42 -5.58 -13.63 -16.25
C LEU A 42 -4.58 -14.19 -15.23
N ARG A 43 -4.99 -14.36 -13.97
CA ARG A 43 -4.15 -14.98 -12.92
C ARG A 43 -3.88 -16.46 -13.20
N LEU A 44 -4.89 -17.22 -13.67
CA LEU A 44 -4.74 -18.65 -13.98
C LEU A 44 -3.82 -18.90 -15.18
N LEU A 45 -3.84 -18.01 -16.16
CA LEU A 45 -3.10 -18.15 -17.43
C LEU A 45 -1.73 -17.46 -17.40
N SER A 46 -1.36 -16.80 -16.30
CA SER A 46 -0.07 -16.11 -16.15
C SER A 46 0.82 -16.81 -15.13
N LYS A 47 2.13 -16.81 -15.37
CA LYS A 47 3.11 -17.35 -14.42
C LYS A 47 3.49 -16.35 -13.32
N GLU A 48 3.52 -15.07 -13.67
CA GLU A 48 3.99 -13.99 -12.80
C GLU A 48 3.16 -12.72 -13.05
N ALA A 49 3.18 -11.80 -12.08
CA ALA A 49 2.54 -10.49 -12.20
C ALA A 49 3.38 -9.44 -11.46
N SER A 50 3.36 -8.21 -11.96
CA SER A 50 4.05 -7.06 -11.36
C SER A 50 3.12 -5.84 -11.35
N GLN A 51 3.19 -5.03 -10.30
CA GLN A 51 2.44 -3.79 -10.20
C GLN A 51 3.27 -2.70 -9.51
N ASN A 52 3.28 -1.49 -10.08
CA ASN A 52 3.85 -0.31 -9.47
C ASN A 52 2.75 0.55 -8.82
N ILE A 53 3.03 1.07 -7.62
CA ILE A 53 2.17 2.00 -6.90
C ILE A 53 3.02 3.20 -6.48
N THR A 54 2.50 4.40 -6.73
CA THR A 54 3.14 5.65 -6.28
C THR A 54 2.37 6.20 -5.09
N TYR A 55 3.05 6.29 -3.95
CA TYR A 55 2.54 6.97 -2.76
C TYR A 55 2.90 8.45 -2.82
N LEU A 56 1.88 9.32 -2.81
CA LEU A 56 2.07 10.77 -2.81
C LEU A 56 2.01 11.27 -1.36
N CYS A 57 3.13 11.80 -0.86
CA CYS A 57 3.28 12.20 0.53
C CYS A 57 3.39 13.73 0.70
N LYS A 58 3.02 14.20 1.90
CA LYS A 58 3.36 15.53 2.43
C LYS A 58 3.42 15.40 3.96
N ASN A 59 4.59 15.66 4.56
CA ASN A 59 4.84 15.44 5.99
C ASN A 59 4.46 14.02 6.47
N SER A 60 4.77 13.01 5.66
CA SER A 60 4.43 11.61 5.95
C SER A 60 5.49 10.70 5.34
N VAL A 61 5.96 9.73 6.13
CA VAL A 61 6.97 8.75 5.71
C VAL A 61 6.32 7.71 4.80
N GLY A 62 6.94 7.46 3.64
CA GLY A 62 6.50 6.45 2.67
C GLY A 62 7.21 5.10 2.84
N TYR A 63 8.51 5.13 3.14
CA TYR A 63 9.33 3.92 3.27
C TYR A 63 10.41 4.04 4.36
N MET A 64 11.54 4.70 4.09
CA MET A 64 12.61 4.87 5.09
C MET A 64 12.31 6.08 5.99
N ASP A 65 12.30 5.91 7.30
CA ASP A 65 12.26 7.05 8.22
C ASP A 65 13.68 7.60 8.44
N ASP A 66 13.95 8.83 7.99
CA ASP A 66 15.28 9.41 8.04
C ASP A 66 15.73 9.81 9.45
N GLN A 67 14.80 10.03 10.38
CA GLN A 67 15.12 10.39 11.75
C GLN A 67 15.54 9.17 12.57
N THR A 68 14.86 8.04 12.33
CA THR A 68 15.04 6.81 13.12
C THR A 68 15.76 5.70 12.36
N LYS A 69 16.10 5.93 11.09
CA LYS A 69 16.87 5.04 10.20
C LYS A 69 16.32 3.61 10.17
N ASN A 70 15.01 3.46 10.08
CA ASN A 70 14.32 2.17 10.00
C ASN A 70 13.06 2.25 9.13
N LEU A 71 12.46 1.08 8.86
CA LEU A 71 11.31 0.93 7.97
C LEU A 71 9.98 0.73 8.73
N LYS A 72 9.95 1.04 10.04
CA LYS A 72 8.77 0.76 10.88
C LYS A 72 7.54 1.58 10.51
N LYS A 73 7.73 2.72 9.83
CA LYS A 73 6.66 3.61 9.35
C LYS A 73 6.35 3.42 7.86
N ALA A 74 6.97 2.44 7.20
CA ALA A 74 6.76 2.20 5.78
C ALA A 74 5.31 1.84 5.46
N VAL A 75 4.83 2.26 4.29
CA VAL A 75 3.48 1.94 3.82
C VAL A 75 3.31 0.42 3.68
N ILE A 76 2.12 -0.08 4.04
CA ILE A 76 1.74 -1.48 3.87
C ILE A 76 0.74 -1.56 2.71
N LEU A 77 0.95 -2.54 1.82
CA LEU A 77 0.05 -2.84 0.73
C LEU A 77 -0.74 -4.11 1.04
N LYS A 78 -1.96 -4.20 0.55
CA LYS A 78 -2.80 -5.40 0.72
C LYS A 78 -3.07 -6.03 -0.64
N GLY A 79 -2.73 -7.31 -0.78
CA GLY A 79 -3.00 -8.09 -1.97
C GLY A 79 -4.48 -8.49 -2.07
N ALA A 80 -4.88 -8.95 -3.26
CA ALA A 80 -6.26 -9.41 -3.52
C ALA A 80 -6.63 -10.72 -2.79
N ASN A 81 -5.67 -11.38 -2.14
CA ASN A 81 -5.83 -12.57 -1.31
C ASN A 81 -5.67 -12.25 0.18
N ASP A 82 -5.90 -10.99 0.56
CA ASP A 82 -5.77 -10.45 1.92
C ASP A 82 -4.37 -10.47 2.54
N LEU A 83 -3.34 -10.93 1.81
CA LEU A 83 -1.97 -10.91 2.30
C LEU A 83 -1.39 -9.50 2.30
N GLU A 84 -0.72 -9.16 3.39
CA GLU A 84 0.00 -7.90 3.53
C GLU A 84 1.37 -8.01 2.86
N ILE A 85 1.70 -7.01 2.05
CA ILE A 85 3.01 -6.85 1.41
C ILE A 85 3.69 -5.67 2.11
N LYS A 86 4.86 -5.93 2.70
CA LYS A 86 5.55 -5.02 3.65
C LYS A 86 6.95 -4.66 3.18
N ALA A 87 7.55 -3.67 3.85
CA ALA A 87 8.95 -3.30 3.68
C ALA A 87 9.92 -4.33 4.31
N GLU A 88 9.50 -4.97 5.40
CA GLU A 88 10.30 -5.94 6.18
C GLU A 88 9.50 -7.21 6.47
N GLY A 89 10.22 -8.29 6.82
CA GLY A 89 9.64 -9.60 7.14
C GLY A 89 9.91 -10.64 6.05
N ASN A 90 8.91 -11.50 5.79
CA ASN A 90 9.04 -12.60 4.84
C ASN A 90 9.35 -12.08 3.43
N SER A 91 10.45 -12.54 2.84
CA SER A 91 10.93 -12.10 1.53
C SER A 91 9.93 -12.34 0.40
N ARG A 92 9.03 -13.34 0.52
CA ARG A 92 7.96 -13.59 -0.47
C ARG A 92 6.87 -12.51 -0.49
N PHE A 93 6.75 -11.72 0.58
CA PHE A 93 5.75 -10.65 0.72
C PHE A 93 6.43 -9.29 0.95
N ARG A 94 7.66 -9.14 0.46
CA ARG A 94 8.39 -7.89 0.55
C ARG A 94 8.35 -7.15 -0.79
N TYR A 95 7.90 -5.91 -0.79
CA TYR A 95 7.95 -5.07 -1.98
C TYR A 95 9.35 -4.43 -2.16
N THR A 96 9.64 -3.98 -3.38
CA THR A 96 10.83 -3.19 -3.70
C THR A 96 10.45 -1.74 -3.95
N VAL A 97 11.39 -0.84 -3.69
CA VAL A 97 11.20 0.60 -3.88
C VAL A 97 12.03 1.05 -5.07
N LEU A 98 11.36 1.65 -6.05
CA LEU A 98 12.03 2.21 -7.24
C LEU A 98 12.65 3.57 -6.96
N HIS A 99 11.98 4.38 -6.13
CA HIS A 99 12.41 5.72 -5.73
C HIS A 99 11.73 6.11 -4.42
N ASP A 100 12.48 6.68 -3.47
CA ASP A 100 11.97 7.21 -2.21
C ASP A 100 12.31 8.70 -2.07
N SER A 101 11.28 9.53 -1.85
CA SER A 101 11.40 10.96 -1.54
C SER A 101 10.50 11.36 -0.37
N CYS A 102 10.08 10.38 0.42
CA CYS A 102 9.14 10.52 1.53
C CYS A 102 9.79 9.95 2.79
N SER A 103 10.97 10.45 3.15
CA SER A 103 11.77 9.96 4.28
C SER A 103 11.62 10.76 5.57
#